data_AF-A0A2P5AW74-F1
#
_entry.id   AF-A0A2P5AW74-F1
#
_cell.length_a   1.000
_cell.length_b   1.000
_cell.length_c   1.000
_cell.angle_alpha   90.00
_cell.angle_beta   90.00
_cell.angle_gamma   90.00
#
_symmetry.space_group_name_H-M   'P 1'
#
loop_
_entity.id
_entity.type
_entity.pdbx_description
1 polymer ?
#
loop_
_entity_poly.entity_id
_entity_poly.type
_entity_poly.pdbx_seq_one_letter_code
_entity_poly.pdbx_strand_id
1 'polypeptide(L)'
;MYVPALALVDARSIVSLASPSAVKCDQPGAVCQDPRFIGGDGITFYFHGKKDHDFCLLSDPNLHINAHFIGKRNSNMKRDFTWVQSIGILFGRHQLFVGALKTAAWDDSVDRLAITFDGEPISLPESEGARWQSKSVPSVFVVRSADTNNVMFEVEGSFRITAKVVPITEEDSRIHNYGITKEDSFAHLDLGFKFLSLSNEVSGVLGQTYRPDYLSRVNVGAKMSVMGGEKEFKTSNIFATDCAVAKFKGINGNNEGQDSLEGLLELPSLNCASGLDGRGVVCKK
;
A
#
# COMPACT_ATOMS: atom_id res chain seq x y z
N MET A 1 33.04 -26.94 41.35
CA MET A 1 33.00 -26.95 39.87
C MET A 1 31.75 -26.18 39.47
N TYR A 2 31.94 -25.13 38.69
CA TYR A 2 31.02 -24.01 38.47
C TYR A 2 29.70 -24.45 37.80
N VAL A 3 28.56 -24.07 38.36
CA VAL A 3 27.24 -24.20 37.72
C VAL A 3 26.91 -22.84 37.11
N PRO A 4 26.82 -22.69 35.77
CA PRO A 4 26.27 -21.47 35.22
C PRO A 4 24.74 -21.55 35.22
N ALA A 5 24.15 -20.45 35.67
CA ALA A 5 22.73 -20.26 35.89
C ALA A 5 21.89 -20.34 34.60
N LEU A 6 20.63 -20.74 34.78
CA LEU A 6 19.56 -20.50 33.82
C LEU A 6 19.52 -19.01 33.43
N ALA A 7 19.87 -18.70 32.19
CA ALA A 7 19.53 -17.42 31.60
C ALA A 7 18.06 -17.47 31.19
N LEU A 8 17.22 -16.87 32.05
CA LEU A 8 15.92 -16.32 31.65
C LEU A 8 16.12 -15.50 30.36
N VAL A 9 15.41 -15.85 29.30
CA VAL A 9 15.29 -14.97 28.13
C VAL A 9 14.43 -13.79 28.58
N ASP A 10 15.12 -12.72 28.93
CA ASP A 10 14.57 -11.46 29.39
C ASP A 10 13.75 -10.81 28.26
N ALA A 11 12.49 -10.53 28.56
CA ALA A 11 11.54 -9.83 27.72
C ALA A 11 11.87 -8.32 27.70
N ARG A 12 13.02 -7.94 27.11
CA ARG A 12 13.36 -6.55 26.77
C ARG A 12 14.23 -6.50 25.52
N SER A 13 13.56 -6.40 24.37
CA SER A 13 14.14 -5.78 23.17
C SER A 13 13.09 -4.87 22.55
N ILE A 14 12.85 -3.77 23.25
CA ILE A 14 12.22 -2.57 22.73
C ILE A 14 13.35 -1.57 22.46
N VAL A 15 13.42 -1.14 21.20
CA VAL A 15 14.07 0.07 20.65
C VAL A 15 15.59 0.04 20.51
N SER A 16 16.06 -0.08 19.25
CA SER A 16 16.89 0.98 18.65
C SER A 16 17.14 0.80 17.15
N LEU A 17 16.93 1.90 16.42
CA LEU A 17 17.62 2.34 15.19
C LEU A 17 17.21 1.73 13.83
N ALA A 18 16.01 2.10 13.39
CA ALA A 18 15.84 2.76 12.09
C ALA A 18 14.66 3.72 12.23
N SER A 19 14.88 5.01 11.95
CA SER A 19 13.87 6.07 12.01
C SER A 19 12.53 5.59 11.42
N PRO A 20 11.37 5.87 12.05
CA PRO A 20 10.06 5.70 11.40
C PRO A 20 9.99 6.73 10.28
N SER A 21 10.61 6.40 9.16
CA SER A 21 10.94 7.35 8.11
C SER A 21 9.66 7.92 7.53
N ALA A 22 9.61 9.25 7.45
CA ALA A 22 8.78 9.99 6.51
C ALA A 22 8.66 9.24 5.18
N VAL A 23 7.49 9.32 4.53
CA VAL A 23 7.24 8.67 3.23
C VAL A 23 8.40 8.96 2.29
N LYS A 24 9.21 7.94 2.01
CA LYS A 24 10.34 8.06 1.09
C LYS A 24 9.79 7.90 -0.32
N CYS A 25 9.56 9.01 -0.98
CA CYS A 25 8.99 9.06 -2.33
C CYS A 25 9.89 8.51 -3.44
N ASP A 26 11.11 8.08 -3.12
CA ASP A 26 12.10 7.54 -4.06
C ASP A 26 12.38 6.04 -3.82
N GLN A 27 11.34 5.28 -3.47
CA GLN A 27 11.43 3.83 -3.21
C GLN A 27 10.37 3.05 -4.00
N PRO A 28 10.63 1.78 -4.35
CA PRO A 28 9.62 0.90 -4.97
C PRO A 28 8.31 0.89 -4.18
N GLY A 29 7.21 1.00 -4.90
CA GLY A 29 5.87 1.11 -4.32
C GLY A 29 5.50 2.50 -3.82
N ALA A 30 6.26 3.56 -4.12
CA ALA A 30 5.87 4.91 -3.74
C ALA A 30 4.83 5.51 -4.72
N VAL A 31 3.92 6.33 -4.20
CA VAL A 31 3.02 7.21 -4.97
C VAL A 31 3.05 8.60 -4.33
N CYS A 32 3.63 9.57 -5.01
CA CYS A 32 3.78 10.94 -4.48
C CYS A 32 3.58 11.98 -5.59
N GLN A 33 3.46 13.26 -5.24
CA GLN A 33 3.38 14.34 -6.24
C GLN A 33 2.18 14.14 -7.20
N ASP A 34 2.33 14.38 -8.50
CA ASP A 34 1.25 14.55 -9.48
C ASP A 34 0.98 13.38 -10.45
N PRO A 35 0.32 12.31 -9.99
CA PRO A 35 0.90 11.32 -9.11
C PRO A 35 2.00 10.54 -9.85
N ARG A 36 3.19 10.56 -9.26
CA ARG A 36 4.36 9.80 -9.67
C ARG A 36 4.38 8.46 -8.92
N PHE A 37 4.44 7.37 -9.67
CA PHE A 37 4.53 6.01 -9.17
C PHE A 37 5.95 5.48 -9.33
N ILE A 38 6.39 4.65 -8.38
CA ILE A 38 7.59 3.83 -8.54
C ILE A 38 7.15 2.37 -8.46
N GLY A 39 7.35 1.61 -9.54
CA GLY A 39 6.98 0.21 -9.61
C GLY A 39 7.76 -0.68 -8.64
N GLY A 40 7.29 -1.92 -8.47
CA GLY A 40 8.04 -2.98 -7.78
C GLY A 40 9.38 -3.30 -8.47
N ASP A 41 9.47 -3.02 -9.78
CA ASP A 41 10.68 -3.07 -10.59
C ASP A 41 11.63 -1.86 -10.38
N GLY A 42 11.24 -0.89 -9.55
CA GLY A 42 12.00 0.33 -9.28
C GLY A 42 11.89 1.40 -10.37
N ILE A 43 11.11 1.16 -11.43
CA ILE A 43 10.95 2.12 -12.53
C ILE A 43 9.92 3.18 -12.15
N THR A 44 10.27 4.44 -12.37
CA THR A 44 9.35 5.56 -12.20
C THR A 44 8.42 5.70 -13.40
N PHE A 45 7.13 5.83 -13.15
CA PHE A 45 6.12 6.10 -14.16
C PHE A 45 5.00 7.00 -13.61
N TYR A 46 4.15 7.48 -14.49
CA TYR A 46 3.00 8.31 -14.17
C TYR A 46 1.75 7.60 -14.63
N PHE A 47 0.69 7.71 -13.83
CA PHE A 47 -0.64 7.26 -14.22
C PHE A 47 -1.54 8.48 -14.35
N HIS A 48 -2.12 8.66 -15.54
CA HIS A 48 -3.06 9.74 -15.79
C HIS A 48 -4.48 9.26 -15.47
N GLY A 49 -4.80 9.29 -14.18
CA GLY A 49 -6.18 9.14 -13.72
C GLY A 49 -7.06 10.33 -14.14
N LYS A 50 -8.30 10.30 -13.69
CA LYS A 50 -9.23 11.43 -13.81
C LYS A 50 -9.60 11.98 -12.44
N LYS A 51 -9.85 13.28 -12.41
CA LYS A 51 -10.45 13.94 -11.25
C LYS A 51 -11.77 13.28 -10.86
N ASP A 52 -11.98 13.15 -9.55
CA ASP A 52 -13.19 12.66 -8.89
C ASP A 52 -13.57 11.23 -9.35
N HIS A 53 -12.56 10.37 -9.54
CA HIS A 53 -12.71 8.99 -9.98
C HIS A 53 -11.83 8.03 -9.18
N ASP A 54 -12.28 6.79 -9.07
CA ASP A 54 -11.56 5.72 -8.38
C ASP A 54 -10.83 4.80 -9.37
N PHE A 55 -9.62 4.37 -8.99
CA PHE A 55 -8.76 3.53 -9.80
C PHE A 55 -8.12 2.41 -8.99
N CYS A 56 -8.07 1.21 -9.56
CA CYS A 56 -7.40 0.05 -9.01
C CYS A 56 -5.88 0.17 -9.14
N LEU A 57 -5.22 0.42 -8.01
CA LEU A 57 -3.77 0.47 -7.92
C LEU A 57 -3.18 -0.93 -7.84
N LEU A 58 -3.81 -1.82 -7.09
CA LEU A 58 -3.37 -3.20 -6.92
C LEU A 58 -4.58 -4.13 -6.80
N SER A 59 -4.55 -5.25 -7.50
CA SER A 59 -5.45 -6.36 -7.27
C SER A 59 -4.70 -7.68 -7.32
N ASP A 60 -4.77 -8.41 -6.23
CA ASP A 60 -4.26 -9.75 -6.00
C ASP A 60 -5.39 -10.61 -5.40
N PRO A 61 -5.36 -11.95 -5.46
CA PRO A 61 -6.39 -12.79 -4.83
C PRO A 61 -6.73 -12.42 -3.38
N ASN A 62 -5.74 -11.99 -2.59
CA ASN A 62 -5.91 -11.71 -1.16
C ASN A 62 -5.86 -10.22 -0.77
N LEU A 63 -5.53 -9.33 -1.71
CA LEU A 63 -5.37 -7.89 -1.46
C LEU A 63 -5.88 -7.07 -2.63
N HIS A 64 -6.72 -6.09 -2.37
CA HIS A 64 -7.19 -5.12 -3.36
C HIS A 64 -7.01 -3.71 -2.83
N ILE A 65 -6.48 -2.80 -3.64
CA ILE A 65 -6.25 -1.41 -3.28
C ILE A 65 -6.75 -0.53 -4.41
N ASN A 66 -7.72 0.31 -4.09
CA ASN A 66 -8.16 1.40 -4.96
C ASN A 66 -7.71 2.74 -4.40
N ALA A 67 -7.62 3.73 -5.28
CA ALA A 67 -7.32 5.10 -4.93
C ALA A 67 -8.35 6.05 -5.55
N HIS A 68 -8.80 7.01 -4.75
CA HIS A 68 -9.61 8.13 -5.21
C HIS A 68 -8.71 9.26 -5.66
N PHE A 69 -8.90 9.70 -6.91
CA PHE A 69 -8.11 10.76 -7.51
C PHE A 69 -8.86 12.07 -7.42
N ILE A 70 -8.27 13.07 -6.79
CA ILE A 70 -8.69 14.46 -6.95
C ILE A 70 -7.89 15.10 -8.07
N GLY A 71 -8.35 16.24 -8.56
CA GLY A 71 -7.61 16.95 -9.58
C GLY A 71 -8.08 18.37 -9.81
N LYS A 72 -7.24 19.09 -10.56
CA LYS A 72 -7.47 20.44 -11.02
C LYS A 72 -7.13 20.56 -12.49
N ARG A 73 -7.96 21.32 -13.20
CA ARG A 73 -7.75 21.67 -14.59
C ARG A 73 -7.42 23.14 -14.70
N ASN A 74 -6.29 23.44 -15.33
CA ASN A 74 -5.97 24.79 -15.78
C ASN A 74 -6.67 25.02 -17.15
N SER A 75 -7.21 26.22 -17.39
CA SER A 75 -7.89 26.57 -18.66
C SER A 75 -7.01 26.36 -19.90
N ASN A 76 -5.69 26.45 -19.72
CA ASN A 76 -4.71 26.27 -20.79
C ASN A 76 -4.30 24.80 -21.02
N MET A 77 -4.85 23.86 -20.24
CA MET A 77 -4.46 22.45 -20.24
C MET A 77 -5.56 21.54 -20.81
N LYS A 78 -5.13 20.58 -21.64
CA LYS A 78 -6.02 19.55 -22.21
C LYS A 78 -6.29 18.37 -21.26
N ARG A 79 -5.56 18.26 -20.15
CA ARG A 79 -5.64 17.18 -19.15
C ARG A 79 -5.72 17.74 -17.73
N ASP A 80 -6.27 16.94 -16.82
CA ASP A 80 -6.27 17.25 -15.39
C ASP A 80 -4.89 16.91 -14.80
N PHE A 81 -4.44 17.74 -13.85
CA PHE A 81 -3.46 17.30 -12.87
C PHE A 81 -4.21 16.56 -11.78
N THR A 82 -3.68 15.43 -11.34
CA THR A 82 -4.37 14.56 -10.39
C THR A 82 -3.46 14.15 -9.25
N TRP A 83 -4.06 13.91 -8.09
CA TRP A 83 -3.41 13.46 -6.86
C TRP A 83 -4.27 12.41 -6.18
N VAL A 84 -3.67 11.54 -5.39
CA VAL A 84 -4.43 10.53 -4.61
C VAL A 84 -4.93 11.17 -3.33
N GLN A 85 -6.24 11.33 -3.18
CA GLN A 85 -6.82 11.88 -1.94
C GLN A 85 -7.06 10.79 -0.89
N SER A 86 -7.44 9.59 -1.31
CA SER A 86 -7.72 8.49 -0.39
C SER A 86 -7.45 7.15 -1.05
N ILE A 87 -7.24 6.13 -0.22
CA ILE A 87 -7.19 4.74 -0.66
C ILE A 87 -8.17 3.89 0.14
N GLY A 88 -8.76 2.91 -0.55
CA GLY A 88 -9.53 1.83 0.03
C GLY A 88 -8.76 0.53 -0.13
N ILE A 89 -8.59 -0.20 0.96
CA ILE A 89 -7.82 -1.42 1.02
C ILE A 89 -8.75 -2.55 1.46
N LEU A 90 -8.87 -3.60 0.65
CA LEU A 90 -9.64 -4.79 0.96
C LEU A 90 -8.71 -5.99 1.13
N PHE A 91 -8.92 -6.73 2.22
CA PHE A 91 -8.20 -7.98 2.49
C PHE A 91 -9.13 -8.93 3.26
N GLY A 92 -9.27 -10.16 2.76
CA GLY A 92 -10.27 -11.09 3.29
C GLY A 92 -11.69 -10.51 3.21
N ARG A 93 -12.31 -10.23 4.37
CA ARG A 93 -13.61 -9.53 4.48
C ARG A 93 -13.49 -8.11 5.00
N HIS A 94 -12.27 -7.66 5.28
CA HIS A 94 -12.02 -6.40 5.97
C HIS A 94 -11.76 -5.28 4.98
N GLN A 95 -12.16 -4.08 5.39
CA GLN A 95 -11.99 -2.85 4.65
C GLN A 95 -11.26 -1.84 5.51
N LEU A 96 -10.21 -1.24 4.96
CA LEU A 96 -9.47 -0.16 5.58
C LEU A 96 -9.49 1.06 4.65
N PHE A 97 -9.83 2.21 5.21
CA PHE A 97 -9.82 3.49 4.51
C PHE A 97 -8.74 4.38 5.12
N VAL A 98 -8.01 5.08 4.27
CA VAL A 98 -7.26 6.28 4.68
C VAL A 98 -7.44 7.38 3.64
N GLY A 99 -7.71 8.59 4.11
CA GLY A 99 -7.91 9.76 3.25
C GLY A 99 -7.37 11.04 3.85
N ALA A 100 -7.08 11.99 2.97
CA ALA A 100 -6.76 13.37 3.28
C ALA A 100 -8.04 14.22 3.37
N LEU A 101 -8.27 14.84 4.52
CA LEU A 101 -9.35 15.81 4.71
C LEU A 101 -9.04 17.09 3.92
N LYS A 102 -10.06 17.63 3.24
CA LYS A 102 -9.97 18.89 2.51
C LYS A 102 -9.64 20.03 3.47
N THR A 103 -8.79 20.95 3.02
CA THR A 103 -8.37 22.11 3.83
C THR A 103 -8.14 23.32 2.95
N ALA A 104 -8.65 24.47 3.37
CA ALA A 104 -8.40 25.73 2.67
C ALA A 104 -6.95 26.17 2.88
N ALA A 105 -6.56 26.31 4.15
CA ALA A 105 -5.20 26.64 4.57
C ALA A 105 -4.48 25.41 5.14
N TRP A 106 -3.20 25.25 4.81
CA TRP A 106 -2.33 24.24 5.40
C TRP A 106 -1.74 24.72 6.73
N ASP A 107 -1.71 23.83 7.70
CA ASP A 107 -1.08 24.01 9.01
C ASP A 107 -0.58 22.63 9.45
N ASP A 108 0.74 22.47 9.59
CA ASP A 108 1.34 21.18 9.96
C ASP A 108 0.85 20.67 11.32
N SER A 109 0.37 21.54 12.21
CA SER A 109 -0.14 21.16 13.54
C SER A 109 -1.58 20.64 13.55
N VAL A 110 -2.28 20.70 12.42
CA VAL A 110 -3.67 20.21 12.30
C VAL A 110 -3.69 18.87 11.59
N ASP A 111 -4.21 17.84 12.27
CA ASP A 111 -4.37 16.51 11.68
C ASP A 111 -5.48 16.49 10.63
N ARG A 112 -5.17 15.94 9.45
CA ARG A 112 -6.08 15.86 8.30
C ARG A 112 -6.24 14.42 7.82
N LEU A 113 -6.01 13.44 8.69
CA LEU A 113 -6.21 12.03 8.40
C LEU A 113 -7.65 11.63 8.69
N ALA A 114 -8.30 11.00 7.73
CA ALA A 114 -9.54 10.25 7.94
C ALA A 114 -9.22 8.76 7.84
N ILE A 115 -9.48 8.00 8.90
CA ILE A 115 -9.13 6.58 8.98
C ILE A 115 -10.32 5.79 9.50
N THR A 116 -10.73 4.76 8.77
CA THR A 116 -11.79 3.84 9.21
C THR A 116 -11.38 2.39 8.97
N PHE A 117 -11.79 1.50 9.87
CA PHE A 117 -11.65 0.05 9.74
C PHE A 117 -13.03 -0.60 9.83
N ASP A 118 -13.40 -1.37 8.80
CA ASP A 118 -14.73 -1.99 8.65
C ASP A 118 -15.90 -1.00 8.81
N GLY A 119 -15.70 0.22 8.29
CA GLY A 119 -16.68 1.31 8.36
C GLY A 119 -16.65 2.12 9.67
N GLU A 120 -15.94 1.65 10.68
CA GLU A 120 -15.85 2.33 11.98
C GLU A 120 -14.61 3.25 12.06
N PRO A 121 -14.75 4.51 12.51
CA PRO A 121 -13.61 5.40 12.71
C PRO A 121 -12.58 4.85 13.70
N ILE A 122 -11.29 5.00 13.37
CA ILE A 122 -10.21 4.67 14.29
C ILE A 122 -9.94 5.85 15.22
N SER A 123 -10.03 5.63 16.54
CA SER A 123 -9.54 6.58 17.53
C SER A 123 -8.04 6.40 17.75
N LEU A 124 -7.24 7.33 17.23
CA LEU A 124 -5.78 7.32 17.32
C LEU A 124 -5.29 8.70 17.78
N PRO A 125 -4.75 8.83 19.01
CA PRO A 125 -4.26 10.10 19.55
C PRO A 125 -3.24 10.77 18.63
N GLU A 126 -3.27 12.11 18.54
CA GLU A 126 -2.33 12.94 17.77
C GLU A 126 -0.98 13.04 18.50
N SER A 127 -0.24 11.93 18.51
CA SER A 127 1.09 11.84 19.11
C SER A 127 1.92 10.81 18.36
N GLU A 128 3.16 11.16 18.03
CA GLU A 128 4.11 10.22 17.42
C GLU A 128 4.20 8.93 18.25
N GLY A 129 4.12 7.78 17.57
CA GLY A 129 4.15 6.48 18.21
C GLY A 129 2.83 6.04 18.84
N ALA A 130 1.76 6.85 18.79
CA ALA A 130 0.42 6.38 19.15
C ALA A 130 0.04 5.16 18.30
N ARG A 131 -0.56 4.15 18.94
CA ARG A 131 -0.88 2.87 18.30
C ARG A 131 -2.36 2.54 18.47
N TRP A 132 -2.92 2.00 17.41
CA TRP A 132 -4.20 1.33 17.42
C TRP A 132 -4.02 -0.10 16.89
N GLN A 133 -4.72 -1.04 17.50
CA GLN A 133 -4.77 -2.44 17.09
C GLN A 133 -6.23 -2.85 17.00
N SER A 134 -6.59 -3.56 15.94
CA SER A 134 -7.96 -4.04 15.80
C SER A 134 -8.28 -5.08 16.87
N LYS A 135 -9.44 -4.92 17.51
CA LYS A 135 -9.96 -5.88 18.51
C LYS A 135 -10.47 -7.17 17.85
N SER A 136 -10.97 -7.08 16.61
CA SER A 136 -11.51 -8.22 15.87
C SER A 136 -10.42 -8.96 15.08
N VAL A 137 -9.35 -8.26 14.68
CA VAL A 137 -8.25 -8.83 13.88
C VAL A 137 -6.91 -8.37 14.47
N PRO A 138 -6.34 -9.08 15.44
CA PRO A 138 -5.14 -8.64 16.15
C PRO A 138 -3.89 -8.42 15.28
N SER A 139 -3.85 -8.97 14.06
CA SER A 139 -2.77 -8.76 13.09
C SER A 139 -2.81 -7.39 12.38
N VAL A 140 -3.87 -6.59 12.60
CA VAL A 140 -4.02 -5.25 11.99
C VAL A 140 -3.59 -4.17 12.98
N PHE A 141 -2.62 -3.36 12.57
CA PHE A 141 -2.05 -2.26 13.35
C PHE A 141 -2.05 -0.95 12.58
N VAL A 142 -2.29 0.14 13.30
CA VAL A 142 -2.07 1.51 12.82
C VAL A 142 -1.18 2.21 13.83
N VAL A 143 -0.13 2.87 13.34
CA VAL A 143 0.82 3.60 14.17
C VAL A 143 1.03 4.99 13.59
N ARG A 144 0.98 6.03 14.42
CA ARG A 144 1.40 7.37 14.02
C ARG A 144 2.92 7.45 13.92
N SER A 145 3.39 7.97 12.79
CA SER A 145 4.81 8.19 12.54
C SER A 145 5.22 9.66 12.79
N ALA A 146 4.26 10.52 13.08
CA ALA A 146 4.43 11.90 13.56
C ALA A 146 3.17 12.30 14.34
N ASP A 147 3.20 13.44 15.04
CA ASP A 147 2.05 13.93 15.81
C ASP A 147 0.79 14.07 14.93
N THR A 148 0.95 14.60 13.72
CA THR A 148 -0.13 14.82 12.76
C THR A 148 0.23 14.25 11.38
N ASN A 149 -0.79 14.02 10.56
CA ASN A 149 -0.72 13.81 9.11
C ASN A 149 0.11 12.62 8.63
N ASN A 150 0.70 11.79 9.49
CA ASN A 150 1.56 10.67 9.08
C ASN A 150 1.27 9.40 9.87
N VAL A 151 0.86 8.34 9.17
CA VAL A 151 0.51 7.04 9.73
C VAL A 151 1.10 5.89 8.92
N MET A 152 1.35 4.80 9.62
CA MET A 152 1.71 3.51 9.05
C MET A 152 0.63 2.49 9.39
N PHE A 153 0.10 1.83 8.36
CA PHE A 153 -0.79 0.69 8.45
C PHE A 153 0.01 -0.58 8.23
N GLU A 154 -0.28 -1.61 9.01
CA GLU A 154 0.34 -2.92 8.85
C GLU A 154 -0.68 -4.02 9.08
N VAL A 155 -0.72 -4.96 8.14
CA VAL A 155 -1.39 -6.25 8.32
C VAL A 155 -0.29 -7.29 8.30
N GLU A 156 -0.07 -7.93 9.46
CA GLU A 156 1.04 -8.86 9.66
C GLU A 156 1.10 -9.92 8.55
N GLY A 157 2.28 -10.08 7.96
CA GLY A 157 2.50 -11.04 6.87
C GLY A 157 1.87 -10.68 5.51
N SER A 158 1.13 -9.57 5.41
CA SER A 158 0.46 -9.15 4.18
C SER A 158 1.08 -7.90 3.56
N PHE A 159 0.96 -6.75 4.22
CA PHE A 159 1.47 -5.49 3.69
C PHE A 159 1.76 -4.49 4.80
N ARG A 160 2.56 -3.48 4.45
CA ARG A 160 2.77 -2.26 5.21
C ARG A 160 2.58 -1.06 4.29
N ILE A 161 1.79 -0.09 4.72
CA ILE A 161 1.50 1.13 3.97
C ILE A 161 1.80 2.32 4.85
N THR A 162 2.63 3.24 4.37
CA THR A 162 2.78 4.56 4.97
C THR A 162 1.93 5.56 4.20
N ALA A 163 1.17 6.40 4.90
CA ALA A 163 0.38 7.46 4.30
C ALA A 163 0.69 8.78 5.01
N LYS A 164 1.10 9.79 4.24
CA LYS A 164 1.31 11.15 4.71
C LYS A 164 0.39 12.10 3.98
N VAL A 165 -0.39 12.89 4.71
CA VAL A 165 -1.16 13.99 4.13
C VAL A 165 -0.20 15.16 3.88
N VAL A 166 -0.21 15.67 2.66
CA VAL A 166 0.62 16.80 2.23
C VAL A 166 -0.23 17.82 1.45
N PRO A 167 0.08 19.12 1.53
CA PRO A 167 -0.55 20.13 0.69
C PRO A 167 0.14 20.16 -0.68
N ILE A 168 -0.50 20.83 -1.63
CA ILE A 168 0.22 21.37 -2.77
C ILE A 168 0.70 22.76 -2.42
N THR A 169 2.01 22.99 -2.49
CA THR A 169 2.59 24.28 -2.12
C THR A 169 2.41 25.32 -3.22
N GLU A 170 2.52 26.60 -2.87
CA GLU A 170 2.55 27.69 -3.87
C GLU A 170 3.69 27.51 -4.86
N GLU A 171 4.83 26.96 -4.41
CA GLU A 171 5.99 26.69 -5.26
C GLU A 171 5.72 25.56 -6.25
N ASP A 172 5.11 24.46 -5.81
CA ASP A 172 4.68 23.36 -6.71
C ASP A 172 3.70 23.90 -7.75
N SER A 173 2.71 24.68 -7.31
CA SER A 173 1.73 25.32 -8.18
C SER A 173 2.37 26.23 -9.22
N ARG A 174 3.42 26.98 -8.83
CA ARG A 174 4.17 27.88 -9.72
C ARG A 174 5.03 27.12 -10.73
N ILE A 175 5.78 26.11 -10.29
CA ILE A 175 6.68 25.31 -11.14
C ILE A 175 5.87 24.53 -12.19
N HIS A 176 4.75 23.93 -11.77
CA HIS A 176 3.96 23.04 -12.61
C HIS A 176 2.74 23.73 -13.26
N ASN A 177 2.51 25.00 -12.93
CA ASN A 177 1.38 25.81 -13.42
C ASN A 177 0.01 25.18 -13.11
N TYR A 178 -0.15 24.63 -11.90
CA TYR A 178 -1.42 24.03 -11.44
C TYR A 178 -2.53 25.09 -11.29
N GLY A 179 -2.16 26.34 -11.02
CA GLY A 179 -3.12 27.42 -10.80
C GLY A 179 -3.88 27.27 -9.47
N ILE A 180 -3.26 26.63 -8.48
CA ILE A 180 -3.80 26.50 -7.13
C ILE A 180 -3.62 27.83 -6.41
N THR A 181 -4.71 28.29 -5.79
CA THR A 181 -4.85 29.54 -5.05
C THR A 181 -5.10 29.23 -3.58
N LYS A 182 -5.10 30.24 -2.70
CA LYS A 182 -5.12 30.05 -1.23
C LYS A 182 -6.43 29.47 -0.67
N GLU A 183 -7.45 29.27 -1.50
CA GLU A 183 -8.77 28.82 -1.07
C GLU A 183 -8.89 27.29 -0.94
N ASP A 184 -7.96 26.51 -1.51
CA ASP A 184 -7.87 25.05 -1.37
C ASP A 184 -6.41 24.60 -1.49
N SER A 185 -5.87 24.01 -0.42
CA SER A 185 -4.48 23.51 -0.40
C SER A 185 -4.33 22.18 -1.14
N PHE A 186 -5.41 21.57 -1.65
CA PHE A 186 -5.41 20.28 -2.34
C PHE A 186 -4.65 19.20 -1.54
N ALA A 187 -5.01 19.07 -0.26
CA ALA A 187 -4.45 18.05 0.61
C ALA A 187 -4.65 16.65 -0.01
N HIS A 188 -3.56 15.92 -0.15
CA HIS A 188 -3.51 14.60 -0.78
C HIS A 188 -2.52 13.69 -0.04
N LEU A 189 -2.45 12.43 -0.45
CA LEU A 189 -1.63 11.41 0.15
C LEU A 189 -0.34 11.20 -0.64
N ASP A 190 0.78 11.34 0.06
CA ASP A 190 2.02 10.65 -0.28
C ASP A 190 1.96 9.25 0.34
N LEU A 191 2.14 8.24 -0.50
CA LEU A 191 1.97 6.83 -0.14
C LEU A 191 3.28 6.07 -0.36
N GLY A 192 3.51 5.11 0.53
CA GLY A 192 4.58 4.11 0.39
C GLY A 192 4.02 2.73 0.64
N PHE A 193 4.08 1.86 -0.37
CA PHE A 193 3.59 0.49 -0.31
C PHE A 193 4.74 -0.51 -0.16
N LYS A 194 4.64 -1.39 0.83
CA LYS A 194 5.49 -2.58 0.97
C LYS A 194 4.60 -3.81 1.06
N PHE A 195 4.61 -4.61 0.01
CA PHE A 195 3.86 -5.87 -0.04
C PHE A 195 4.76 -7.04 0.37
N LEU A 196 4.22 -7.96 1.17
CA LEU A 196 4.96 -9.11 1.72
C LEU A 196 4.54 -10.44 1.10
N SER A 197 3.30 -10.55 0.63
CA SER A 197 2.71 -11.80 0.12
C SER A 197 1.81 -11.60 -1.10
N LEU A 198 2.37 -11.06 -2.20
CA LEU A 198 1.69 -11.01 -3.49
C LEU A 198 1.82 -12.33 -4.25
N SER A 199 0.77 -12.71 -4.97
CA SER A 199 0.82 -13.82 -5.92
C SER A 199 1.41 -13.39 -7.27
N ASN A 200 1.71 -14.36 -8.11
CA ASN A 200 2.11 -14.10 -9.51
C ASN A 200 0.94 -13.62 -10.38
N GLU A 201 -0.30 -13.61 -9.87
CA GLU A 201 -1.47 -13.11 -10.58
C GLU A 201 -1.71 -11.61 -10.39
N VAL A 202 -0.94 -10.95 -9.51
CA VAL A 202 -1.15 -9.54 -9.14
C VAL A 202 -1.22 -8.62 -10.35
N SER A 203 -2.17 -7.71 -10.32
CA SER A 203 -2.43 -6.72 -11.37
C SER A 203 -2.81 -5.37 -10.78
N GLY A 204 -3.31 -4.44 -11.60
CA GLY A 204 -3.53 -3.04 -11.23
C GLY A 204 -2.39 -2.12 -11.68
N VAL A 205 -2.61 -0.80 -11.60
CA VAL A 205 -1.65 0.22 -12.08
C VAL A 205 -0.25 0.00 -11.52
N LEU A 206 -0.17 -0.17 -10.21
CA LEU A 206 1.07 -0.46 -9.48
C LEU A 206 1.32 -1.96 -9.39
N GLY A 207 0.28 -2.75 -9.09
CA GLY A 207 0.43 -4.18 -8.79
C GLY A 207 1.05 -4.99 -9.94
N GLN A 208 0.76 -4.68 -11.20
CA GLN A 208 1.35 -5.42 -12.33
C GLN A 208 2.89 -5.36 -12.36
N THR A 209 3.48 -4.29 -11.81
CA THR A 209 4.94 -4.10 -11.76
C THR A 209 5.64 -5.01 -10.74
N TYR A 210 4.89 -5.70 -9.89
CA TYR A 210 5.41 -6.66 -8.91
C TYR A 210 5.47 -8.10 -9.44
N ARG A 211 4.92 -8.35 -10.64
CA ARG A 211 4.96 -9.69 -11.24
C ARG A 211 6.38 -10.05 -11.70
N PRO A 212 6.85 -11.29 -11.48
CA PRO A 212 8.18 -11.72 -11.91
C PRO A 212 8.40 -11.66 -13.43
N ASP A 213 7.34 -11.83 -14.21
CA ASP A 213 7.36 -11.83 -15.67
C ASP A 213 6.94 -10.48 -16.28
N TYR A 214 6.77 -9.44 -15.44
CA TYR A 214 6.44 -8.12 -15.92
C TYR A 214 7.61 -7.50 -16.68
N LEU A 215 7.39 -7.25 -17.97
CA LEU A 215 8.30 -6.49 -18.80
C LEU A 215 7.76 -5.08 -18.96
N SER A 216 8.46 -4.12 -18.35
CA SER A 216 8.10 -2.72 -18.40
C SER A 216 8.05 -2.23 -19.84
N ARG A 217 6.86 -1.78 -20.26
CA ARG A 217 6.63 -1.21 -21.60
C ARG A 217 6.77 0.31 -21.63
N VAL A 218 7.07 0.92 -20.49
CA VAL A 218 7.25 2.36 -20.41
C VAL A 218 8.61 2.76 -21.00
N ASN A 219 8.64 3.88 -21.72
CA ASN A 219 9.87 4.37 -22.31
C ASN A 219 10.73 5.05 -21.25
N VAL A 220 11.67 4.30 -20.67
CA VAL A 220 12.57 4.77 -19.59
C VAL A 220 13.39 6.02 -20.00
N GLY A 221 13.58 6.27 -21.30
CA GLY A 221 14.23 7.49 -21.80
C GLY A 221 13.32 8.73 -21.90
N ALA A 222 12.01 8.57 -21.72
CA ALA A 222 11.07 9.68 -21.72
C ALA A 222 11.01 10.37 -20.36
N LYS A 223 10.97 11.71 -20.37
CA LYS A 223 10.88 12.54 -19.15
C LYS A 223 9.65 12.23 -18.29
N MET A 224 8.56 11.76 -18.90
CA MET A 224 7.34 11.30 -18.22
C MET A 224 6.84 10.02 -18.90
N SER A 225 7.18 8.88 -18.32
CA SER A 225 6.70 7.58 -18.74
C SER A 225 5.26 7.37 -18.26
N VAL A 226 4.28 7.30 -19.16
CA VAL A 226 2.86 7.11 -18.79
C VAL A 226 2.47 5.65 -18.94
N MET A 227 1.82 5.08 -17.93
CA MET A 227 1.38 3.69 -17.91
C MET A 227 -0.13 3.55 -17.94
N GLY A 228 -0.63 2.60 -18.73
CA GLY A 228 -2.03 2.19 -18.70
C GLY A 228 -3.02 3.19 -19.31
N GLY A 229 -4.28 2.78 -19.38
CA GLY A 229 -5.41 3.63 -19.76
C GLY A 229 -6.47 3.65 -18.67
N GLU A 230 -7.13 4.79 -18.48
CA GLU A 230 -8.20 4.99 -17.49
C GLU A 230 -9.22 3.85 -17.46
N LYS A 231 -9.67 3.37 -18.64
CA LYS A 231 -10.72 2.34 -18.76
C LYS A 231 -10.35 1.01 -18.12
N GLU A 232 -9.06 0.66 -18.10
CA GLU A 232 -8.60 -0.64 -17.61
C GLU A 232 -8.62 -0.72 -16.09
N PHE A 233 -8.32 0.41 -15.43
CA PHE A 233 -8.14 0.48 -13.99
C PHE A 233 -9.28 1.17 -13.25
N LYS A 234 -10.21 1.82 -13.95
CA LYS A 234 -11.36 2.49 -13.32
C LYS A 234 -12.21 1.50 -12.52
N THR A 235 -12.64 1.91 -11.33
CA THR A 235 -13.60 1.20 -10.50
C THR A 235 -14.85 2.06 -10.27
N SER A 236 -15.94 1.45 -9.83
CA SER A 236 -17.19 2.19 -9.52
C SER A 236 -17.14 2.96 -8.21
N ASN A 237 -16.38 2.48 -7.22
CA ASN A 237 -16.14 3.19 -5.97
C ASN A 237 -14.84 2.72 -5.28
N ILE A 238 -14.46 3.39 -4.18
CA ILE A 238 -13.23 3.14 -3.42
C ILE A 238 -13.10 1.70 -2.87
N PHE A 239 -14.20 0.97 -2.67
CA PHE A 239 -14.19 -0.42 -2.22
C PHE A 239 -14.71 -1.42 -3.28
N ALA A 240 -15.00 -0.96 -4.51
CA ALA A 240 -15.44 -1.84 -5.58
C ALA A 240 -14.28 -2.69 -6.11
N THR A 241 -14.57 -3.95 -6.44
CA THR A 241 -13.59 -4.90 -7.00
C THR A 241 -13.92 -5.19 -8.47
N ASP A 242 -14.34 -4.17 -9.20
CA ASP A 242 -14.96 -4.26 -10.53
C ASP A 242 -14.11 -3.68 -11.68
N CYS A 243 -12.84 -3.39 -11.45
CA CYS A 243 -11.92 -3.02 -12.53
C CYS A 243 -11.71 -4.20 -13.49
N ALA A 244 -11.35 -3.90 -14.74
CA ALA A 244 -11.17 -4.92 -15.78
C ALA A 244 -10.05 -5.93 -15.46
N VAL A 245 -9.11 -5.54 -14.59
CA VAL A 245 -7.97 -6.35 -14.17
C VAL A 245 -8.13 -6.96 -12.78
N ALA A 246 -9.33 -6.93 -12.20
CA ALA A 246 -9.58 -7.43 -10.86
C ALA A 246 -9.20 -8.92 -10.74
N LYS A 247 -8.45 -9.22 -9.67
CA LYS A 247 -8.01 -10.56 -9.25
C LYS A 247 -8.48 -10.91 -7.85
N PHE A 248 -9.05 -9.96 -7.13
CA PHE A 248 -9.46 -10.12 -5.75
C PHE A 248 -10.60 -11.13 -5.63
N LYS A 249 -10.42 -12.16 -4.81
CA LYS A 249 -11.42 -13.21 -4.59
C LYS A 249 -12.18 -13.01 -3.27
N GLY A 250 -11.57 -12.30 -2.31
CA GLY A 250 -12.13 -12.16 -0.96
C GLY A 250 -12.43 -13.52 -0.32
N ILE A 251 -13.32 -13.55 0.68
CA ILE A 251 -13.82 -14.81 1.27
C ILE A 251 -15.07 -15.35 0.53
N ASN A 252 -15.72 -14.51 -0.29
CA ASN A 252 -16.94 -14.87 -1.04
C ASN A 252 -16.66 -15.27 -2.51
N GLY A 253 -15.49 -15.81 -2.81
CA GLY A 253 -15.32 -16.62 -4.01
C GLY A 253 -16.12 -17.90 -3.85
N ASN A 254 -17.40 -17.87 -4.20
CA ASN A 254 -18.25 -19.06 -4.20
C ASN A 254 -17.55 -20.18 -4.97
N ASN A 255 -17.35 -21.28 -4.26
CA ASN A 255 -17.19 -22.61 -4.84
C ASN A 255 -18.40 -22.90 -5.74
N GLU A 256 -18.33 -22.55 -7.01
CA GLU A 256 -19.11 -23.19 -8.07
C GLU A 256 -18.13 -23.60 -9.17
N GLY A 257 -17.68 -24.84 -9.04
CA GLY A 257 -16.65 -25.47 -9.85
C GLY A 257 -16.07 -26.65 -9.10
N GLN A 258 -16.92 -27.59 -8.72
CA GLN A 258 -16.50 -28.89 -8.21
C GLN A 258 -15.82 -29.63 -9.36
N ASP A 259 -14.48 -29.68 -9.35
CA ASP A 259 -13.75 -30.83 -9.85
C ASP A 259 -12.48 -31.07 -9.03
N SER A 260 -12.47 -32.22 -8.36
CA SER A 260 -11.35 -32.96 -7.75
C SER A 260 -10.25 -32.15 -7.03
N LEU A 261 -10.41 -31.97 -5.70
CA LEU A 261 -9.28 -31.88 -4.79
C LEU A 261 -8.91 -33.28 -4.27
N GLU A 262 -8.53 -34.16 -5.18
CA GLU A 262 -7.62 -35.27 -4.88
C GLU A 262 -6.44 -35.16 -5.84
N GLY A 263 -5.25 -34.93 -5.29
CA GLY A 263 -4.01 -35.20 -6.03
C GLY A 263 -3.05 -34.05 -6.33
N LEU A 264 -2.78 -33.11 -5.42
CA LEU A 264 -1.55 -32.30 -5.56
C LEU A 264 -0.90 -31.78 -4.27
N LEU A 265 -0.94 -32.57 -3.19
CA LEU A 265 0.03 -32.45 -2.09
C LEU A 265 0.64 -33.82 -1.74
N GLU A 266 1.19 -34.50 -2.74
CA GLU A 266 2.34 -35.38 -2.46
C GLU A 266 3.61 -34.53 -2.59
N LEU A 267 3.93 -33.83 -1.50
CA LEU A 267 5.31 -33.44 -1.27
C LEU A 267 6.11 -34.73 -1.09
N PRO A 268 7.21 -34.96 -1.84
CA PRO A 268 8.03 -36.16 -1.64
C PRO A 268 8.50 -36.17 -0.18
N SER A 269 8.14 -37.23 0.54
CA SER A 269 8.51 -37.42 1.93
C SER A 269 10.03 -37.59 2.03
N LEU A 270 10.72 -36.53 2.46
CA LEU A 270 12.15 -36.57 2.78
C LEU A 270 12.34 -37.30 4.11
N ASN A 271 12.84 -38.53 4.06
CA ASN A 271 13.27 -39.25 5.26
C ASN A 271 14.70 -38.86 5.62
N CYS A 272 14.84 -38.04 6.66
CA CYS A 272 16.13 -37.64 7.20
C CYS A 272 16.43 -38.49 8.45
N ALA A 273 17.55 -39.20 8.45
CA ALA A 273 18.01 -39.96 9.61
C ALA A 273 19.34 -39.39 10.12
N SER A 274 19.43 -39.18 11.42
CA SER A 274 20.65 -38.81 12.13
C SER A 274 21.43 -40.08 12.49
N GLY A 275 22.65 -40.21 11.98
CA GLY A 275 23.58 -41.26 12.39
C GLY A 275 23.99 -41.10 13.85
N LEU A 276 24.15 -42.22 14.55
CA LEU A 276 24.39 -42.30 15.99
C LEU A 276 25.76 -41.75 16.47
N ASP A 277 26.62 -41.26 15.59
CA ASP A 277 27.85 -40.56 15.98
C ASP A 277 28.29 -39.53 14.93
N GLY A 278 28.15 -38.24 15.25
CA GLY A 278 28.86 -37.14 14.57
C GLY A 278 28.05 -36.24 13.62
N ARG A 279 28.08 -34.94 13.92
CA ARG A 279 27.41 -33.78 13.28
C ARG A 279 27.21 -33.86 11.75
N GLY A 280 26.01 -34.24 11.33
CA GLY A 280 25.50 -33.98 9.99
C GLY A 280 24.17 -34.70 9.73
N VAL A 281 23.18 -33.98 9.19
CA VAL A 281 21.92 -34.57 8.69
C VAL A 281 22.02 -34.65 7.17
N VAL A 282 21.89 -35.86 6.62
CA VAL A 282 21.84 -36.07 5.17
C VAL A 282 20.41 -36.44 4.81
N CYS A 283 19.74 -35.58 4.05
CA CYS A 283 18.42 -35.84 3.50
C CYS A 283 18.56 -36.21 2.02
N LYS A 284 17.98 -37.35 1.63
CA LYS A 284 17.88 -37.76 0.23
C LYS A 284 16.43 -37.68 -0.22
N LYS A 285 16.26 -37.28 -1.47
CA LYS A 285 14.98 -37.18 -2.18
C LYS A 285 14.42 -38.58 -2.48
#